data_AF-A0A951XZI3-F1
#
_entry.id   AF-A0A951XZI3-F1
#
_cell.length_a   1.000
_cell.length_b   1.000
_cell.length_c   1.000
_cell.angle_alpha   90.00
_cell.angle_beta   90.00
_cell.angle_gamma   90.00
#
_symmetry.space_group_name_H-M   'P 1'
#
loop_
_entity.id
_entity.type
_entity.pdbx_description
1 polymer ?
#
loop_
_entity_poly.entity_id
_entity_poly.type
_entity_poly.pdbx_seq_one_letter_code
_entity_poly.pdbx_strand_id
1 'polypeptide(L)'
;MRLDLSIHSVELSPESVLKIDAESLTARSWTVAELDAALAGLGSTALLYRVDQPLQLVGGPGSRVLNVSIGSDVPFVVGTNPTPSGRGVAINRNRAGVSGSIAPVLAAEPQAPPEGVVAHLDISVIGESNVKAEADVTSRLFRVVKVSEVFAPIGRPQVAISLDASRAGSDVAVAYVTRIVVTPLDGPAAPPPPEAPPAGRRARPSR
;
A
#
# COMPACT_ATOMS: atom_id res chain seq x y z
N MET A 1 -13.30 14.40 -1.07
CA MET A 1 -12.54 13.52 -0.17
C MET A 1 -11.05 13.80 -0.34
N ARG A 2 -10.22 13.30 0.56
CA ARG A 2 -8.76 13.31 0.46
C ARG A 2 -8.27 11.86 0.61
N LEU A 3 -7.38 11.45 -0.28
CA LEU A 3 -6.71 10.16 -0.25
C LEU A 3 -5.30 10.39 0.29
N ASP A 4 -4.97 9.68 1.37
CA ASP A 4 -3.61 9.55 1.90
C ASP A 4 -3.20 8.08 1.82
N LEU A 5 -2.25 7.79 0.95
CA LEU A 5 -1.72 6.46 0.69
C LEU A 5 -0.20 6.47 0.91
N SER A 6 0.30 5.44 1.57
CA SER A 6 1.74 5.25 1.78
C SER A 6 2.12 3.79 1.65
N ILE A 7 3.27 3.53 1.05
CA ILE A 7 3.81 2.18 0.84
C ILE A 7 5.20 2.14 1.46
N HIS A 8 5.40 1.20 2.38
CA HIS A 8 6.67 0.97 3.07
C HIS A 8 7.24 -0.39 2.68
N SER A 9 8.56 -0.50 2.59
CA SER A 9 9.26 -1.78 2.68
C SER A 9 9.77 -1.97 4.09
N VAL A 10 9.60 -3.18 4.62
CA VAL A 10 10.10 -3.58 5.93
C VAL A 10 10.97 -4.82 5.75
N GLU A 11 12.24 -4.72 6.10
CA GLU A 11 13.13 -5.87 6.20
C GLU A 11 12.86 -6.58 7.51
N LEU A 12 12.32 -7.79 7.42
CA LEU A 12 11.89 -8.61 8.55
C LEU A 12 12.93 -9.70 8.84
N SER A 13 13.25 -9.84 10.13
CA SER A 13 13.89 -11.06 10.63
C SER A 13 12.92 -12.24 10.55
N PRO A 14 13.40 -13.50 10.53
CA PRO A 14 12.53 -14.68 10.54
C PRO A 14 11.51 -14.68 11.68
N GLU A 15 11.92 -14.20 12.87
CA GLU A 15 11.05 -14.11 14.05
C GLU A 15 9.98 -13.01 13.91
N SER A 16 10.27 -11.93 13.17
CA SER A 16 9.35 -10.82 12.96
C SER A 16 8.27 -11.12 11.92
N VAL A 17 8.52 -12.05 10.99
CA VAL A 17 7.54 -12.46 9.98
C VAL A 17 6.26 -13.01 10.63
N LEU A 18 6.37 -13.70 11.76
CA LEU A 18 5.20 -14.23 12.49
C LEU A 18 4.47 -13.16 13.32
N LYS A 19 5.08 -11.98 13.51
CA LYS A 19 4.53 -10.89 14.32
C LYS A 19 3.81 -9.83 13.48
N ILE A 20 3.98 -9.85 12.16
CA ILE A 20 3.33 -8.89 11.28
C ILE A 20 1.85 -9.24 11.14
N ASP A 21 0.99 -8.30 11.52
CA ASP A 21 -0.46 -8.49 11.53
C ASP A 21 -1.16 -7.25 10.96
N ALA A 22 -1.98 -7.45 9.92
CA ALA A 22 -2.65 -6.36 9.24
C ALA A 22 -3.67 -5.64 10.15
N GLU A 23 -4.33 -6.37 11.04
CA GLU A 23 -5.34 -5.80 11.95
C GLU A 23 -4.68 -4.88 12.99
N SER A 24 -3.64 -5.36 13.65
CA SER A 24 -2.84 -4.58 14.60
C SER A 24 -2.19 -3.35 13.97
N LEU A 25 -1.68 -3.48 12.74
CA LEU A 25 -1.13 -2.35 11.99
C LEU A 25 -2.23 -1.36 11.59
N THR A 26 -3.39 -1.84 11.17
CA THR A 26 -4.54 -0.99 10.82
C THR A 26 -4.95 -0.10 12.00
N ALA A 27 -5.00 -0.65 13.21
CA ALA A 27 -5.31 0.11 14.43
C ALA A 27 -4.31 1.24 14.75
N ARG A 28 -3.09 1.17 14.20
CA ARG A 28 -2.00 2.13 14.42
C ARG A 28 -1.55 2.81 13.12
N SER A 29 -2.49 3.08 12.22
CA SER A 29 -2.20 3.61 10.89
C SER A 29 -3.05 4.82 10.53
N TRP A 30 -3.46 5.63 11.49
CA TRP A 30 -4.18 6.87 11.17
C TRP A 30 -3.28 7.90 10.52
N THR A 31 -2.00 7.92 10.88
CA THR A 31 -0.98 8.74 10.24
C THR A 31 0.19 7.88 9.75
N VAL A 32 0.98 8.42 8.82
CA VAL A 32 2.22 7.77 8.38
C VAL A 32 3.18 7.58 9.55
N ALA A 33 3.31 8.58 10.44
CA ALA A 33 4.19 8.52 11.59
C ALA A 33 3.80 7.43 12.61
N GLU A 34 2.49 7.21 12.82
CA GLU A 34 2.01 6.11 13.67
C GLU A 34 2.33 4.75 13.07
N LEU A 35 2.17 4.61 11.75
CA LEU A 35 2.50 3.39 11.05
C LEU A 35 4.01 3.13 11.09
N ASP A 36 4.84 4.14 10.83
CA ASP A 36 6.30 4.04 10.94
C ASP A 36 6.72 3.56 12.34
N ALA A 37 6.11 4.12 13.39
CA ALA A 37 6.38 3.69 14.76
C ALA A 37 5.92 2.25 15.04
N ALA A 38 4.86 1.79 14.39
CA ALA A 38 4.42 0.39 14.49
C ALA A 38 5.36 -0.57 13.74
N LEU A 39 5.86 -0.16 12.56
CA LEU A 39 6.76 -0.96 11.72
C LEU A 39 8.20 -1.02 12.27
N ALA A 40 8.67 0.04 12.92
CA ALA A 40 10.00 0.09 13.51
C ALA A 40 10.26 -1.02 14.56
N GLY A 41 9.19 -1.53 15.20
CA GLY A 41 9.29 -2.67 16.12
C GLY A 41 9.45 -4.04 15.44
N LEU A 42 9.24 -4.11 14.13
CA LEU A 42 9.30 -5.34 13.34
C LEU A 42 10.61 -5.48 12.58
N GLY A 43 11.21 -4.38 12.13
CA GLY A 43 12.46 -4.38 11.39
C GLY A 43 12.85 -3.04 10.76
N SER A 44 13.84 -3.07 9.87
CA SER A 44 14.29 -1.87 9.16
C SER A 44 13.23 -1.43 8.16
N THR A 45 12.74 -0.19 8.30
CA THR A 45 11.60 0.32 7.53
C THR A 45 12.06 1.45 6.61
N ALA A 46 11.56 1.46 5.37
CA ALA A 46 11.75 2.54 4.42
C ALA A 46 10.42 2.90 3.73
N LEU A 47 10.07 4.19 3.72
CA LEU A 47 8.96 4.72 2.93
C LEU A 47 9.37 4.74 1.46
N LEU A 48 8.65 3.98 0.64
CA LEU A 48 8.90 3.89 -0.80
C LEU A 48 8.09 4.93 -1.57
N TYR A 49 6.81 5.05 -1.24
CA TYR A 49 5.87 5.89 -1.96
C TYR A 49 4.86 6.54 -1.03
N ARG A 50 4.50 7.79 -1.33
CA ARG A 50 3.42 8.51 -0.67
C ARG A 50 2.59 9.27 -1.68
N VAL A 51 1.28 9.18 -1.52
CA VAL A 51 0.27 9.89 -2.31
C VAL A 51 -0.61 10.61 -1.33
N ASP A 52 -0.72 11.92 -1.50
CA ASP A 52 -1.60 12.75 -0.70
C ASP A 52 -2.31 13.72 -1.65
N GLN A 53 -3.54 13.39 -2.03
CA GLN A 53 -4.25 14.13 -3.06
C GLN A 53 -5.76 14.20 -2.80
N PRO A 54 -6.42 15.29 -3.24
CA PRO A 54 -7.88 15.35 -3.24
C PRO A 54 -8.44 14.26 -4.15
N LEU A 55 -9.48 13.58 -3.66
CA LEU A 55 -10.21 12.54 -4.38
C LEU A 55 -11.67 12.98 -4.55
N GLN A 56 -12.14 12.98 -5.79
CA GLN A 56 -13.54 13.19 -6.13
C GLN A 56 -14.19 11.82 -6.35
N LEU A 57 -14.99 11.37 -5.37
CA LEU A 57 -15.87 10.22 -5.53
C LEU A 57 -17.16 10.74 -6.21
N VAL A 58 -17.21 10.72 -7.54
CA VAL A 58 -18.44 11.06 -8.27
C VAL A 58 -19.15 9.75 -8.58
N GLY A 59 -20.35 9.55 -8.04
CA GLY A 59 -21.20 8.41 -8.37
C GLY A 59 -21.96 8.61 -9.66
N GLY A 60 -21.85 7.64 -10.57
CA GLY A 60 -22.64 7.60 -11.81
C GLY A 60 -21.84 7.09 -13.01
N PRO A 61 -22.47 6.99 -14.21
CA PRO A 61 -21.77 6.76 -15.46
C PRO A 61 -20.79 7.92 -15.72
N GLY A 62 -19.54 7.75 -15.30
CA GLY A 62 -18.55 8.82 -15.19
C GLY A 62 -17.67 8.77 -13.93
N SER A 63 -17.91 7.81 -13.01
CA SER A 63 -17.00 7.51 -11.89
C SER A 63 -15.56 7.45 -12.37
N ARG A 64 -14.74 8.41 -11.92
CA ARG A 64 -13.35 8.48 -12.32
C ARG A 64 -12.52 7.53 -11.48
N VAL A 65 -12.01 6.50 -12.13
CA VAL A 65 -10.93 5.68 -11.60
C VAL A 65 -9.68 6.56 -11.52
N LEU A 66 -9.10 6.69 -10.34
CA LEU A 66 -7.82 7.35 -10.15
C LEU A 66 -6.72 6.35 -10.49
N ASN A 67 -5.98 6.59 -11.58
CA ASN A 67 -4.81 5.80 -11.90
C ASN A 67 -3.60 6.33 -11.12
N VAL A 68 -3.04 5.48 -10.27
CA VAL A 68 -1.78 5.75 -9.57
C VAL A 68 -0.66 5.20 -10.41
N SER A 69 0.36 6.02 -10.67
CA SER A 69 1.48 5.60 -11.48
C SER A 69 2.73 6.36 -11.06
N ILE A 70 3.50 5.76 -10.16
CA ILE A 70 4.69 6.35 -9.55
C ILE A 70 5.83 5.38 -9.75
N GLY A 71 6.90 5.81 -10.41
CA GLY A 71 8.00 4.91 -10.71
C GLY A 71 8.95 5.49 -11.74
N SER A 72 10.02 4.77 -11.97
CA SER A 72 11.06 5.11 -12.94
C SER A 72 11.21 4.01 -13.97
N ASP A 73 11.45 4.39 -15.21
CA ASP A 73 11.86 3.46 -16.26
C ASP A 73 13.30 3.02 -16.01
N VAL A 74 13.46 1.75 -15.62
CA VAL A 74 14.77 1.21 -15.31
C VAL A 74 15.25 0.33 -16.45
N PRO A 75 16.46 0.60 -16.97
CA PRO A 75 17.05 -0.22 -18.00
C PRO A 75 17.43 -1.59 -17.45
N PHE A 76 17.15 -2.63 -18.23
CA PHE A 76 17.63 -3.99 -18.00
C PHE A 76 18.14 -4.59 -19.32
N VAL A 77 19.14 -5.47 -19.21
CA VAL A 77 19.77 -6.11 -20.36
C VAL A 77 18.91 -7.30 -20.78
N VAL A 78 18.49 -7.33 -22.04
CA VAL A 78 17.66 -8.41 -22.61
C VAL A 78 18.51 -9.38 -23.44
N GLY A 79 19.69 -8.95 -23.87
CA GLY A 79 20.63 -9.80 -24.57
C GLY A 79 21.87 -9.04 -25.01
N THR A 80 22.86 -9.79 -25.47
CA THR A 80 24.06 -9.27 -26.11
C THR A 80 24.11 -9.83 -27.52
N ASN A 81 24.18 -8.95 -28.51
CA ASN A 81 24.29 -9.33 -29.92
C ASN A 81 25.71 -9.05 -30.40
N PRO A 82 26.38 -10.00 -31.08
CA PRO A 82 27.64 -9.72 -31.77
C PRO A 82 27.41 -8.66 -32.85
N THR A 83 28.29 -7.66 -32.93
CA THR A 83 28.29 -6.64 -33.99
C THR A 83 29.67 -6.56 -34.65
N PRO A 84 29.79 -6.03 -35.88
CA PRO A 84 31.07 -5.90 -36.57
C PRO A 84 32.11 -5.03 -35.82
N SER A 85 31.65 -4.15 -34.92
CA SER A 85 32.47 -3.29 -34.06
C SER A 85 32.70 -3.84 -32.65
N GLY A 86 32.18 -5.03 -32.30
CA GLY A 86 32.30 -5.62 -30.97
C GLY A 86 31.05 -6.37 -30.51
N ARG A 87 30.64 -6.17 -29.24
CA ARG A 87 29.37 -6.69 -28.71
C ARG A 87 28.40 -5.51 -28.52
N GLY A 88 27.23 -5.59 -29.14
CA GLY A 88 26.11 -4.70 -28.87
C GLY A 88 25.28 -5.22 -27.70
N VAL A 89 24.85 -4.34 -26.79
CA VAL A 89 23.97 -4.69 -25.68
C VAL A 89 22.55 -4.25 -26.03
N ALA A 90 21.61 -5.19 -26.02
CA ALA A 90 20.18 -4.88 -26.14
C ALA A 90 19.64 -4.49 -24.76
N ILE A 91 19.31 -3.21 -24.61
CA ILE A 91 18.74 -2.64 -23.39
C ILE A 91 17.24 -2.44 -23.61
N ASN A 92 16.42 -3.00 -22.73
CA ASN A 92 15.00 -2.67 -22.63
C ASN A 92 14.77 -1.87 -21.35
N ARG A 93 13.67 -1.12 -21.28
CA ARG A 93 13.28 -0.34 -20.11
C ARG A 93 11.97 -0.88 -19.57
N ASN A 94 11.97 -1.28 -18.30
CA ASN A 94 10.76 -1.63 -17.59
C ASN A 94 10.50 -0.61 -16.49
N ARG A 95 9.24 -0.24 -16.32
CA ARG A 95 8.84 0.69 -15.28
C ARG A 95 8.83 0.00 -13.93
N ALA A 96 9.78 0.34 -13.06
CA ALA A 96 9.75 -0.06 -11.65
C ALA A 96 9.04 1.02 -10.83
N GLY A 97 8.19 0.59 -9.91
CA GLY A 97 7.45 1.43 -8.99
C GLY A 97 6.03 0.94 -8.77
N VAL A 98 5.16 1.82 -8.31
CA VAL A 98 3.76 1.52 -8.00
C VAL A 98 2.89 1.94 -9.17
N SER A 99 2.09 1.01 -9.67
CA SER A 99 1.05 1.29 -10.66
C SER A 99 -0.26 0.67 -10.22
N GLY A 100 -1.39 1.32 -10.51
CA GLY A 100 -2.66 0.77 -10.11
C GLY A 100 -3.83 1.71 -10.32
N SER A 101 -4.97 1.30 -9.80
CA SER A 101 -6.23 2.02 -9.87
C SER A 101 -6.89 2.11 -8.50
N ILE A 102 -7.51 3.24 -8.23
CA ILE A 102 -8.34 3.47 -7.04
C ILE A 102 -9.73 3.85 -7.54
N ALA A 103 -10.73 3.07 -7.19
CA ALA A 103 -12.11 3.23 -7.62
C ALA A 103 -13.03 3.50 -6.42
N PRO A 104 -14.01 4.42 -6.54
CA PRO A 104 -15.04 4.61 -5.52
C PRO A 104 -15.90 3.36 -5.36
N VAL A 105 -16.23 3.01 -4.12
CA VAL A 105 -17.33 2.10 -3.79
C VAL A 105 -18.40 2.92 -3.09
N LEU A 106 -19.57 3.01 -3.72
CA LEU A 106 -20.71 3.73 -3.17
C LEU A 106 -21.67 2.73 -2.56
N ALA A 107 -22.15 3.03 -1.35
CA ALA A 107 -23.23 2.27 -0.74
C ALA A 107 -24.51 2.50 -1.54
N ALA A 108 -24.81 1.60 -2.47
CA ALA A 108 -26.00 1.69 -3.32
C ALA A 108 -27.27 1.21 -2.59
N GLU A 109 -27.12 0.39 -1.55
CA GLU A 109 -28.22 -0.25 -0.83
C GLU A 109 -27.90 -0.43 0.67
N PRO A 110 -28.92 -0.64 1.55
CA PRO A 110 -28.71 -0.84 2.99
C PRO A 110 -27.83 -2.05 3.36
N GLN A 111 -27.66 -3.00 2.44
CA GLN A 111 -26.79 -4.18 2.59
C GLN A 111 -25.45 -4.05 1.84
N ALA A 112 -25.21 -2.93 1.16
CA ALA A 112 -23.96 -2.69 0.45
C ALA A 112 -22.80 -2.46 1.44
N PRO A 113 -21.56 -2.79 1.04
CA PRO A 113 -20.38 -2.40 1.81
C PRO A 113 -20.39 -0.88 2.07
N PRO A 114 -19.79 -0.43 3.20
CA PRO A 114 -19.74 0.97 3.54
C PRO A 114 -19.10 1.78 2.40
N GLU A 115 -19.46 3.06 2.29
CA GLU A 115 -18.83 3.92 1.30
C GLU A 115 -17.31 3.97 1.52
N GLY A 116 -16.56 3.87 0.42
CA GLY A 116 -15.12 3.65 0.48
C GLY A 116 -14.45 3.73 -0.88
N VAL A 117 -13.24 3.19 -0.93
CA VAL A 117 -12.49 2.99 -2.16
C VAL A 117 -11.95 1.56 -2.21
N VAL A 118 -11.84 1.03 -3.42
CA VAL A 118 -11.09 -0.18 -3.70
C VAL A 118 -9.82 0.21 -4.45
N ALA A 119 -8.67 -0.26 -3.97
CA ALA A 119 -7.38 -0.03 -4.60
C ALA A 119 -6.83 -1.35 -5.16
N HIS A 120 -6.46 -1.35 -6.43
CA HIS A 120 -5.67 -2.39 -7.08
C HIS A 120 -4.27 -1.83 -7.33
N LEU A 121 -3.24 -2.36 -6.66
CA LEU A 121 -1.89 -1.78 -6.70
C LEU A 121 -0.84 -2.86 -7.02
N ASP A 122 -0.12 -2.68 -8.10
CA ASP A 122 1.07 -3.44 -8.44
C ASP A 122 2.32 -2.68 -7.96
N ILE A 123 3.15 -3.33 -7.14
CA ILE A 123 4.42 -2.77 -6.64
C ILE A 123 5.58 -3.49 -7.33
N SER A 124 6.23 -2.82 -8.26
CA SER A 124 7.45 -3.31 -8.90
C SER A 124 8.68 -2.77 -8.21
N VAL A 125 9.60 -3.64 -7.79
CA VAL A 125 10.83 -3.29 -7.08
C VAL A 125 12.02 -3.94 -7.79
N ILE A 126 13.11 -3.19 -7.94
CA ILE A 126 14.34 -3.73 -8.52
C ILE A 126 15.19 -4.28 -7.40
N GLY A 127 15.47 -5.57 -7.46
CA GLY A 127 16.47 -6.22 -6.62
C GLY A 127 17.82 -6.27 -7.32
N GLU A 128 18.88 -6.23 -6.53
CA GLU A 128 20.19 -6.65 -7.03
C GLU A 128 20.17 -8.17 -7.27
N SER A 129 20.61 -8.59 -8.46
CA SER A 129 20.84 -10.01 -8.72
C SER A 129 22.26 -10.35 -8.30
N ASN A 130 22.44 -11.45 -7.57
CA ASN A 130 23.76 -12.07 -7.39
C ASN A 130 24.17 -12.91 -8.61
N VAL A 131 23.34 -12.94 -9.67
CA VAL A 131 23.66 -13.63 -10.91
C VAL A 131 24.64 -12.79 -11.72
N LYS A 132 25.92 -13.17 -11.67
CA LYS A 132 26.92 -12.71 -12.64
C LYS A 132 26.48 -13.20 -14.02
N ALA A 133 25.92 -12.31 -14.85
CA ALA A 133 26.10 -12.49 -16.27
C ALA A 133 27.62 -12.36 -16.52
N GLU A 134 28.20 -13.21 -17.36
CA GLU A 134 29.65 -13.30 -17.60
C GLU A 134 30.39 -11.96 -17.59
N ALA A 135 31.64 -12.01 -17.08
CA ALA A 135 32.66 -10.96 -17.02
C ALA A 135 32.13 -9.52 -17.27
N ASP A 136 31.87 -8.80 -16.17
CA ASP A 136 31.60 -7.36 -16.10
C ASP A 136 30.16 -6.85 -16.35
N VAL A 137 29.16 -7.71 -16.51
CA VAL A 137 27.75 -7.25 -16.56
C VAL A 137 26.95 -7.74 -15.35
N THR A 138 26.66 -6.84 -14.42
CA THR A 138 25.74 -7.13 -13.30
C THR A 138 24.30 -7.09 -13.83
N SER A 139 23.67 -8.26 -13.96
CA SER A 139 22.24 -8.34 -14.30
C SER A 139 21.42 -7.81 -13.12
N ARG A 140 20.43 -6.93 -13.38
CA ARG A 140 19.50 -6.45 -12.35
C ARG A 140 18.28 -7.37 -12.33
N LEU A 141 17.88 -7.85 -11.15
CA LEU A 141 16.67 -8.67 -11.03
C LEU A 141 15.46 -7.75 -10.91
N PHE A 142 14.53 -7.85 -11.85
CA PHE A 142 13.27 -7.13 -11.76
C PHE A 142 12.27 -7.97 -10.96
N ARG A 143 11.82 -7.48 -9.80
CA ARG A 143 10.81 -8.15 -8.98
C ARG A 143 9.50 -7.38 -9.07
N VAL A 144 8.40 -8.10 -9.24
CA VAL A 144 7.07 -7.52 -9.18
C VAL A 144 6.33 -8.18 -8.04
N VAL A 145 6.00 -7.38 -7.03
CA VAL A 145 5.16 -7.77 -5.90
C VAL A 145 3.78 -7.17 -6.11
N LYS A 146 2.78 -8.02 -6.26
CA LYS A 146 1.40 -7.54 -6.42
C LYS A 146 0.78 -7.36 -5.05
N VAL A 147 0.17 -6.19 -4.81
CA VAL A 147 -0.72 -5.99 -3.68
C VAL A 147 -2.14 -6.10 -4.22
N SER A 148 -2.73 -7.27 -4.00
CA SER A 148 -4.10 -7.53 -4.41
C SER A 148 -5.08 -6.66 -3.65
N GLU A 149 -6.15 -6.30 -4.34
CA GLU A 149 -7.35 -5.56 -3.95
C GLU A 149 -7.49 -5.21 -2.45
N VAL A 150 -7.47 -3.91 -2.14
CA VAL A 150 -7.63 -3.38 -0.77
C VAL A 150 -8.85 -2.47 -0.73
N PHE A 151 -9.86 -2.85 0.05
CA PHE A 151 -11.01 -1.99 0.34
C PHE A 151 -10.72 -1.12 1.57
N ALA A 152 -10.79 0.21 1.40
CA ALA A 152 -10.62 1.17 2.48
C ALA A 152 -11.93 1.95 2.69
N PRO A 153 -12.60 1.83 3.85
CA PRO A 153 -13.78 2.61 4.16
C PRO A 153 -13.44 4.09 4.35
N ILE A 154 -14.38 4.98 4.05
CA ILE A 154 -14.22 6.40 4.40
C ILE A 154 -14.13 6.56 5.92
N GLY A 155 -13.15 7.36 6.36
CA GLY A 155 -12.93 7.68 7.76
C GLY A 155 -12.37 6.51 8.57
N ARG A 156 -11.77 5.50 7.93
CA ARG A 156 -11.03 4.43 8.62
C ARG A 156 -9.77 4.11 7.82
N PRO A 157 -8.61 3.96 8.49
CA PRO A 157 -7.43 3.49 7.80
C PRO A 157 -7.59 2.00 7.45
N GLN A 158 -6.92 1.59 6.37
CA GLN A 158 -6.77 0.19 6.01
C GLN A 158 -5.31 -0.11 5.69
N VAL A 159 -4.81 -1.21 6.22
CA VAL A 159 -3.48 -1.74 5.88
C VAL A 159 -3.61 -3.05 5.09
N ALA A 160 -2.76 -3.20 4.09
CA ALA A 160 -2.53 -4.45 3.37
C ALA A 160 -1.03 -4.78 3.37
N ILE A 161 -0.71 -6.06 3.46
CA ILE A 161 0.66 -6.57 3.54
C ILE A 161 0.87 -7.54 2.39
N SER A 162 1.98 -7.39 1.68
CA SER A 162 2.48 -8.39 0.74
C SER A 162 3.89 -8.81 1.12
N LEU A 163 4.14 -10.11 1.23
CA LEU A 163 5.41 -10.68 1.69
C LEU A 163 6.21 -11.21 0.48
N ASP A 164 7.43 -10.73 0.33
CA ASP A 164 8.43 -11.31 -0.57
C ASP A 164 9.50 -12.03 0.27
N ALA A 165 9.43 -13.36 0.28
CA ALA A 165 10.37 -14.22 1.00
C ALA A 165 11.66 -14.55 0.21
N SER A 166 11.86 -13.96 -0.97
CA SER A 166 12.75 -14.56 -1.97
C SER A 166 14.08 -13.87 -2.19
N ARG A 167 14.80 -13.36 -1.18
CA ARG A 167 16.21 -12.97 -1.41
C ARG A 167 17.09 -14.22 -1.28
N ALA A 168 17.40 -14.87 -2.40
CA ALA A 168 18.22 -16.08 -2.43
C ALA A 168 19.55 -15.85 -1.66
N GLY A 169 19.73 -16.57 -0.55
CA GLY A 169 20.90 -16.45 0.33
C GLY A 169 20.80 -15.39 1.44
N SER A 170 19.60 -14.85 1.73
CA SER A 170 19.38 -13.94 2.84
C SER A 170 18.29 -14.46 3.78
N ASP A 171 18.57 -14.46 5.08
CA ASP A 171 17.60 -14.78 6.14
C ASP A 171 16.56 -13.65 6.37
N VAL A 172 16.59 -12.61 5.53
CA VAL A 172 15.72 -11.43 5.63
C VAL A 172 14.58 -11.55 4.61
N ALA A 173 13.34 -11.52 5.10
CA ALA A 173 12.15 -11.37 4.27
C ALA A 173 11.83 -9.87 4.10
N VAL A 174 11.20 -9.48 2.99
CA VAL A 174 10.74 -8.09 2.79
C VAL A 174 9.22 -8.06 2.78
N ALA A 175 8.62 -7.28 3.67
CA ALA A 175 7.20 -6.96 3.64
C ALA A 175 6.96 -5.62 2.98
N TYR A 176 5.99 -5.56 2.07
CA TYR A 176 5.45 -4.33 1.52
C TYR A 176 4.14 -4.01 2.22
N VAL A 177 4.14 -2.91 2.98
CA VAL A 177 3.01 -2.48 3.80
C VAL A 177 2.37 -1.26 3.15
N THR A 178 1.16 -1.46 2.63
CA THR A 178 0.35 -0.41 2.01
C THR A 178 -0.68 0.07 3.01
N ARG A 179 -0.67 1.38 3.30
CA ARG A 179 -1.71 2.07 4.07
C ARG A 179 -2.54 2.93 3.14
N ILE A 180 -3.85 2.88 3.32
CA ILE A 180 -4.82 3.70 2.61
C ILE A 180 -5.74 4.35 3.63
N VAL A 181 -5.86 5.67 3.57
CA VAL A 181 -6.79 6.45 4.38
C VAL A 181 -7.56 7.39 3.48
N VAL A 182 -8.89 7.29 3.53
CA VAL A 182 -9.79 8.20 2.82
C VAL A 182 -10.53 9.04 3.85
N THR A 183 -10.37 10.36 3.77
CA THR A 183 -11.02 11.30 4.68
C THR A 183 -11.95 12.26 3.94
N PRO A 184 -13.04 12.72 4.58
CA PRO A 184 -13.79 13.88 4.12
C PRO A 184 -12.88 15.11 3.98
N LEU A 185 -13.15 15.96 2.98
CA LEU A 185 -12.39 17.21 2.79
C LEU A 185 -12.57 18.17 3.97
N ASP A 186 -13.67 18.04 4.71
CA ASP A 186 -14.03 18.90 5.85
C ASP A 186 -13.42 18.43 7.19
N GLY A 187 -12.48 17.46 7.16
CA GLY A 187 -11.87 16.86 8.36
C GLY A 187 -12.69 15.72 8.96
N PRO A 188 -12.14 14.96 9.92
CA PRO A 188 -12.90 13.87 10.55
C PRO A 188 -14.10 14.48 11.28
N ALA A 189 -15.31 13.99 10.97
CA ALA A 189 -16.45 14.20 11.86
C ALA A 189 -16.03 13.68 13.23
N ALA A 190 -16.09 14.54 14.25
CA ALA A 190 -15.81 14.15 15.62
C ALA A 190 -16.60 12.87 15.95
N PRO A 191 -16.00 11.89 16.67
CA PRO A 191 -16.75 10.72 17.10
C PRO A 191 -18.02 11.20 17.82
N PRO A 192 -19.18 10.60 17.54
CA PRO A 192 -20.41 10.98 18.22
C PRO A 192 -20.17 10.90 19.73
N PRO A 193 -20.63 11.90 20.52
CA PRO A 193 -20.48 11.85 21.96
C PRO A 193 -21.08 10.53 22.46
N PRO A 194 -20.47 9.88 23.48
CA PRO A 194 -21.02 8.67 24.06
C PRO A 194 -22.48 8.90 24.41
N GLU A 195 -23.34 8.01 23.93
CA GLU A 195 -24.79 8.09 24.11
C GLU A 195 -25.06 8.25 25.61
N ALA A 196 -25.68 9.38 25.97
CA ALA A 196 -25.94 9.67 27.37
C ALA A 196 -26.79 8.54 27.95
N PRO A 197 -26.42 7.96 29.11
CA PRO A 197 -27.19 6.88 29.70
C PRO A 197 -28.65 7.34 29.85
N PRO A 198 -29.62 6.45 29.54
CA PRO A 198 -31.02 6.82 29.53
C PRO A 198 -31.39 7.44 30.87
N ALA A 199 -31.93 8.67 30.82
CA ALA A 199 -32.33 9.42 32.01
C ALA A 199 -33.30 8.54 32.82
N GLY A 200 -32.80 8.03 33.95
CA GLY A 200 -33.58 7.18 34.84
C GLY A 200 -34.89 7.87 35.19
N ARG A 201 -36.01 7.22 34.85
CA ARG A 201 -37.35 7.62 35.30
C ARG A 201 -37.30 7.74 36.82
N ARG A 202 -37.33 8.96 37.35
CA ARG A 202 -37.57 9.21 38.77
C ARG A 202 -38.92 8.59 39.12
N ALA A 203 -38.88 7.56 39.96
CA ALA A 203 -40.07 6.96 40.54
C ALA A 203 -40.88 8.05 41.26
N ARG A 204 -42.16 8.16 40.93
CA ARG A 204 -43.12 8.99 41.66
C ARG A 204 -43.27 8.41 43.08
N PRO A 205 -43.12 9.21 44.14
CA PRO A 205 -43.51 8.74 45.47
C PRO A 205 -45.03 8.55 45.49
N SER A 206 -45.45 7.33 45.85
CA SER A 206 -46.82 7.01 46.22
C SER A 206 -47.20 7.77 47.49
N ARG A 207 -48.44 8.28 47.49
CA ARG A 207 -49.09 9.00 48.60
C ARG A 207 -49.18 8.16 49.86
#